data_AF-A7SNC6-F1
#
_entry.id   AF-A7SNC6-F1
#
_cell.length_a   1.000
_cell.length_b   1.000
_cell.length_c   1.000
_cell.angle_alpha   90.00
_cell.angle_beta   90.00
_cell.angle_gamma   90.00
#
_symmetry.space_group_name_H-M   'P 1'
#
loop_
_entity.id
_entity.type
_entity.pdbx_description
1 polymer ?
#
loop_
_entity_poly.entity_id
_entity_poly.type
_entity_poly.pdbx_seq_one_letter_code
_entity_poly.pdbx_strand_id
1 'polypeptide(L)'
;MKSSIAFSALLQCLLVLVIQGNYDNGLEQLGCYRNRHCALGGRPFPVHLKTFHDALHMNESELEVKVIRPCAELAKKKGYLWFGIEYWGECWSGEHAHSTYFKDGRSSHCCNGVGKDNTVFAYRIKEPMCDQYMTFDDETRAQNYTNIDGPFKTDNNGSTNHMFAGNLWYRFLGNTGTAIATTCVPPRHCDAILTGWMKDEHPRVTDGVVN
;
A
#
# COMPACT_ATOMS: atom_id res chain seq x y z
N MET A 1 -40.79 -33.48 36.94
CA MET A 1 -40.00 -33.01 38.11
C MET A 1 -38.60 -32.67 37.62
N LYS A 2 -38.08 -31.50 38.02
CA LYS A 2 -36.68 -31.06 38.21
C LYS A 2 -35.58 -32.01 37.66
N SER A 3 -34.49 -31.60 37.01
CA SER A 3 -33.79 -30.31 36.87
C SER A 3 -32.49 -30.55 36.03
N SER A 4 -32.12 -29.56 35.20
CA SER A 4 -30.78 -29.01 34.82
C SER A 4 -29.58 -29.97 34.59
N ILE A 5 -28.66 -29.77 33.63
CA ILE A 5 -27.83 -28.58 33.36
C ILE A 5 -27.38 -28.55 31.86
N ALA A 6 -27.22 -27.31 31.39
CA ALA A 6 -26.73 -26.76 30.13
C ALA A 6 -25.55 -27.43 29.39
N PHE A 7 -25.61 -27.39 28.05
CA PHE A 7 -24.63 -26.63 27.26
C PHE A 7 -25.38 -25.89 26.12
N SER A 8 -25.26 -24.57 26.15
CA SER A 8 -25.96 -23.62 25.29
C SER A 8 -25.48 -23.71 23.84
N ALA A 9 -26.43 -23.89 22.92
CA ALA A 9 -26.23 -23.77 21.47
C ALA A 9 -26.12 -22.28 21.06
N LEU A 10 -25.07 -21.60 21.53
CA LEU A 10 -24.74 -20.20 21.20
C LEU A 10 -23.36 -20.06 20.53
N LEU A 11 -22.99 -20.97 19.63
CA LEU A 11 -21.77 -20.82 18.83
C LEU A 11 -21.98 -21.19 17.37
N GLN A 12 -23.07 -20.71 16.79
CA GLN A 12 -23.32 -20.83 15.34
C GLN A 12 -23.75 -19.51 14.68
N CYS A 13 -23.45 -18.38 15.32
CA CYS A 13 -23.64 -17.03 14.76
C CYS A 13 -22.45 -16.06 14.97
N LEU A 14 -21.26 -16.55 15.30
CA LEU A 14 -20.03 -15.75 15.26
C LEU A 14 -19.13 -16.12 14.07
N LEU A 15 -19.76 -16.56 12.99
CA LEU A 15 -19.20 -16.53 11.64
C LEU A 15 -19.37 -15.10 11.07
N VAL A 16 -18.78 -14.12 11.75
CA VAL A 16 -18.46 -12.81 11.17
C VAL A 16 -16.96 -12.63 11.42
N LEU A 17 -16.17 -13.00 10.42
CA LEU A 17 -14.81 -12.50 10.16
C LEU A 17 -13.85 -12.62 11.36
N VAL A 18 -13.27 -13.80 11.60
CA VAL A 18 -11.95 -14.18 11.06
C VAL A 18 -10.89 -13.11 11.37
N ILE A 19 -10.05 -13.43 12.38
CA ILE A 19 -8.78 -12.83 12.81
C ILE A 19 -8.85 -11.48 13.54
N GLN A 20 -8.85 -11.55 14.88
CA GLN A 20 -8.21 -10.54 15.73
C GLN A 20 -6.69 -10.56 15.49
N GLY A 21 -6.25 -10.12 14.31
CA GLY A 21 -4.91 -9.66 14.06
C GLY A 21 -5.01 -8.15 13.93
N ASN A 22 -4.24 -7.41 14.72
CA ASN A 22 -4.15 -5.96 14.60
C ASN A 22 -3.94 -5.59 13.12
N TYR A 23 -4.96 -5.01 12.48
CA TYR A 23 -4.80 -4.30 11.23
C TYR A 23 -4.05 -3.02 11.60
N ASP A 24 -2.71 -3.08 11.62
CA ASP A 24 -1.89 -1.87 11.52
C ASP A 24 -2.42 -1.15 10.27
N ASN A 25 -3.03 0.01 10.47
CA ASN A 25 -3.90 0.73 9.54
C ASN A 25 -3.20 1.24 8.26
N GLY A 26 -2.26 0.52 7.65
CA GLY A 26 -1.58 0.91 6.41
C GLY A 26 -0.90 2.28 6.47
N LEU A 27 -0.76 2.87 7.65
CA LEU A 27 -0.34 4.25 7.89
C LEU A 27 0.73 4.26 8.96
N GLU A 28 1.84 4.88 8.64
CA GLU A 28 2.93 5.14 9.55
C GLU A 28 2.97 6.60 9.93
N GLN A 29 2.99 6.87 11.24
CA GLN A 29 3.15 8.20 11.79
C GLN A 29 4.63 8.58 11.78
N LEU A 30 5.03 9.49 10.88
CA LEU A 30 6.42 9.97 10.78
C LEU A 30 6.71 11.08 11.81
N GLY A 31 5.66 11.74 12.30
CA GLY A 31 5.70 12.72 13.38
C GLY A 31 5.48 14.16 12.95
N CYS A 32 5.80 15.08 13.84
CA CYS A 32 5.51 16.50 13.69
C CYS A 32 6.70 17.31 13.15
N TYR A 33 6.46 18.08 12.10
CA TYR A 33 7.47 18.88 11.41
C TYR A 33 7.01 20.32 11.24
N ARG A 34 7.97 21.24 11.14
CA ARG A 34 7.66 22.64 10.84
C ARG A 34 7.22 22.75 9.38
N ASN A 35 6.40 23.76 9.09
CA ASN A 35 6.02 24.16 7.75
C ASN A 35 6.33 25.65 7.58
N ARG A 36 7.60 26.00 7.37
CA ARG A 36 8.10 27.39 7.27
C ARG A 36 7.95 27.94 5.85
N HIS A 37 6.86 27.62 5.18
CA HIS A 37 6.66 27.93 3.77
C HIS A 37 6.73 29.44 3.44
N CYS A 38 6.27 30.31 4.35
CA CYS A 38 6.38 31.76 4.19
C CYS A 38 7.81 32.29 4.40
N ALA A 39 8.63 31.59 5.19
CA ALA A 39 9.96 32.07 5.58
C ALA A 39 11.10 31.46 4.75
N LEU A 40 10.93 30.24 4.25
CA LEU A 40 11.99 29.47 3.57
C LEU A 40 11.70 29.19 2.08
N GLY A 41 10.56 29.63 1.56
CA GLY A 41 10.20 29.42 0.16
C GLY A 41 9.81 27.97 -0.13
N GLY A 42 8.50 27.70 -0.07
CA GLY A 42 7.91 26.43 -0.49
C GLY A 42 7.66 25.45 0.65
N ARG A 43 6.51 24.77 0.60
CA ARG A 43 6.03 23.85 1.63
C ARG A 43 6.80 22.50 1.61
N PRO A 44 6.95 21.80 2.74
CA PRO A 44 7.38 20.39 2.77
C PRO A 44 6.45 19.49 1.95
N PHE A 45 5.13 19.75 2.03
CA PHE A 45 4.09 19.14 1.21
C PHE A 45 3.47 20.22 0.29
N PRO A 46 3.83 20.29 -1.00
CA PRO A 46 3.46 21.40 -1.87
C PRO A 46 2.05 21.33 -2.45
N VAL A 47 1.40 20.17 -2.43
CA VAL A 47 0.10 19.95 -3.09
C VAL A 47 -1.01 19.91 -2.05
N HIS A 48 -1.92 20.89 -2.09
CA HIS A 48 -3.15 20.84 -1.31
C HIS A 48 -4.11 19.84 -1.95
N LEU A 49 -4.65 18.91 -1.15
CA LEU A 49 -5.61 17.92 -1.60
C LEU A 49 -7.03 18.30 -1.20
N LYS A 50 -7.23 18.73 0.06
CA LYS A 50 -8.54 19.07 0.62
C LYS A 50 -8.41 19.78 1.97
N THR A 51 -9.41 20.57 2.34
CA THR A 51 -9.63 21.04 3.72
C THR A 51 -10.81 20.32 4.34
N PHE A 52 -10.60 19.74 5.52
CA PHE A 52 -11.63 19.14 6.37
C PHE A 52 -12.03 20.16 7.44
N HIS A 53 -13.26 20.67 7.36
CA HIS A 53 -13.78 21.66 8.30
C HIS A 53 -14.07 21.04 9.68
N ASP A 54 -14.13 21.89 10.71
CA ASP A 54 -14.46 21.56 12.11
C ASP A 54 -13.49 20.61 12.83
N ALA A 55 -12.34 20.31 12.22
CA ALA A 55 -11.35 19.39 12.79
C ALA A 55 -10.74 19.86 14.13
N LEU A 56 -10.72 21.16 14.39
CA LEU A 56 -10.20 21.74 15.63
C LEU A 56 -10.92 21.24 16.91
N HIS A 57 -12.18 20.85 16.79
CA HIS A 57 -13.01 20.41 17.92
C HIS A 57 -13.14 18.88 18.01
N MET A 58 -12.53 18.15 17.08
CA MET A 58 -12.59 16.69 17.03
C MET A 58 -11.68 16.08 18.10
N ASN A 59 -12.13 14.97 18.67
CA ASN A 59 -11.25 14.11 19.45
C ASN A 59 -10.34 13.26 18.55
N GLU A 60 -9.39 12.54 19.13
CA GLU A 60 -8.43 11.70 18.40
C GLU A 60 -9.11 10.68 17.46
N SER A 61 -10.11 9.95 17.95
CA SER A 61 -10.85 8.97 17.15
C SER A 61 -11.61 9.61 15.98
N GLU A 62 -12.15 10.81 16.19
CA GLU A 62 -12.82 11.56 15.13
C GLU A 62 -11.83 12.08 14.08
N LEU A 63 -10.67 12.61 14.50
CA LEU A 63 -9.61 13.04 13.59
C LEU A 63 -9.13 11.87 12.71
N GLU A 64 -8.94 10.70 13.31
CA GLU A 64 -8.54 9.49 12.59
C GLU A 64 -9.52 9.15 11.45
N VAL A 65 -10.82 9.07 11.79
CA VAL A 65 -11.86 8.61 10.85
C VAL A 65 -12.30 9.70 9.86
N LYS A 66 -12.33 10.97 10.28
CA LYS A 66 -12.88 12.08 9.47
C LYS A 66 -11.82 12.89 8.72
N VAL A 67 -10.55 12.84 9.14
CA VAL A 67 -9.47 13.66 8.57
C VAL A 67 -8.32 12.79 8.06
N ILE A 68 -7.66 12.02 8.94
CA ILE A 68 -6.40 11.33 8.64
C ILE A 68 -6.61 10.25 7.58
N ARG A 69 -7.55 9.31 7.81
CA ARG A 69 -7.83 8.23 6.84
C ARG A 69 -8.38 8.76 5.51
N PRO A 70 -9.35 9.69 5.49
CA PRO A 70 -9.80 10.29 4.23
C PRO A 70 -8.70 11.05 3.47
N CYS A 71 -7.75 11.69 4.17
CA CYS A 71 -6.59 12.32 3.53
C CYS A 71 -5.66 11.27 2.89
N ALA A 72 -5.41 10.16 3.59
CA ALA A 72 -4.64 9.05 3.03
C ALA A 72 -5.26 8.50 1.74
N GLU A 73 -6.58 8.28 1.73
CA GLU A 73 -7.30 7.82 0.52
C GLU A 73 -7.20 8.82 -0.64
N LEU A 74 -7.28 10.12 -0.35
CA LEU A 74 -7.10 11.17 -1.37
C LEU A 74 -5.67 11.19 -1.92
N ALA A 75 -4.67 11.07 -1.04
CA ALA A 75 -3.26 10.99 -1.43
C ALA A 75 -3.02 9.76 -2.31
N LYS A 76 -3.51 8.58 -1.90
CA LYS A 76 -3.42 7.33 -2.66
C LYS A 76 -4.09 7.44 -4.03
N LYS A 77 -5.31 7.99 -4.09
CA LYS A 77 -6.03 8.24 -5.35
C LYS A 77 -5.27 9.17 -6.30
N LYS A 78 -4.41 10.04 -5.77
CA LYS A 78 -3.52 10.92 -6.53
C LYS A 78 -2.14 10.32 -6.81
N GLY A 79 -1.87 9.09 -6.39
CA GLY A 79 -0.59 8.41 -6.58
C GLY A 79 0.49 8.83 -5.58
N TYR A 80 0.13 9.47 -4.47
CA TYR A 80 1.08 9.87 -3.44
C TYR A 80 1.11 8.87 -2.27
N LEU A 81 2.32 8.59 -1.80
CA LEU A 81 2.57 7.71 -0.65
C LEU A 81 2.86 8.46 0.66
N TRP A 82 3.12 9.78 0.58
CA TRP A 82 3.33 10.64 1.74
C TRP A 82 2.29 11.75 1.76
N PHE A 83 1.72 12.02 2.92
CA PHE A 83 0.81 13.13 3.13
C PHE A 83 1.04 13.74 4.51
N GLY A 84 0.47 14.91 4.73
CA GLY A 84 0.50 15.56 6.02
C GLY A 84 -0.76 16.35 6.30
N ILE A 85 -1.09 16.46 7.58
CA ILE A 85 -2.20 17.28 8.05
C ILE A 85 -1.64 18.54 8.71
N GLU A 86 -2.03 19.70 8.21
CA GLU A 86 -1.73 21.02 8.77
C GLU A 86 -3.01 21.70 9.24
N TYR A 87 -2.90 22.67 10.15
CA TYR A 87 -4.00 23.54 10.57
C TYR A 87 -5.27 22.74 10.92
N TRP A 88 -5.08 21.68 11.70
CA TRP A 88 -6.07 20.72 12.18
C TRP A 88 -6.76 19.86 11.13
N GLY A 89 -6.89 20.31 9.89
CA GLY A 89 -7.70 19.64 8.87
C GLY A 89 -7.30 19.89 7.42
N GLU A 90 -6.21 20.59 7.14
CA GLU A 90 -5.72 20.73 5.78
C GLU A 90 -4.86 19.54 5.37
N CYS A 91 -5.31 18.84 4.34
CA CYS A 91 -4.65 17.68 3.77
C CYS A 91 -3.70 18.12 2.65
N TRP A 92 -2.42 17.84 2.85
CA TRP A 92 -1.34 18.19 1.94
C TRP A 92 -0.55 16.94 1.53
N SER A 93 0.03 16.97 0.32
CA SER A 93 0.84 15.87 -0.23
C SER A 93 1.86 16.41 -1.25
N GLY A 94 2.50 15.53 -2.03
CA GLY A 94 3.38 15.89 -3.12
C GLY A 94 4.28 14.74 -3.58
N GLU A 95 4.75 14.83 -4.82
CA GLU A 95 5.58 13.81 -5.48
C GLU A 95 6.89 13.52 -4.74
N HIS A 96 7.55 14.58 -4.26
CA HIS A 96 8.83 14.50 -3.54
C HIS A 96 8.68 14.49 -2.01
N ALA A 97 7.46 14.30 -1.51
CA ALA A 97 7.17 14.42 -0.09
C ALA A 97 8.01 13.47 0.78
N HIS A 98 8.42 12.32 0.26
CA HIS A 98 9.32 11.36 0.93
C HIS A 98 10.66 11.96 1.37
N SER A 99 11.17 12.96 0.65
CA SER A 99 12.48 13.60 0.92
C SER A 99 12.35 15.04 1.42
N THR A 100 11.15 15.63 1.37
CA THR A 100 10.93 17.03 1.75
C THR A 100 10.18 17.23 3.06
N TYR A 101 9.42 16.23 3.56
CA TYR A 101 8.53 16.41 4.72
C TYR A 101 9.25 16.92 5.99
N PHE A 102 10.54 16.59 6.14
CA PHE A 102 11.37 16.93 7.30
C PHE A 102 12.28 18.15 7.11
N LYS A 103 12.27 18.79 5.92
CA LYS A 103 13.26 19.79 5.52
C LYS A 103 13.33 21.03 6.44
N ASP A 104 12.21 21.39 7.07
CA ASP A 104 12.12 22.55 7.98
C ASP A 104 12.40 22.18 9.46
N GLY A 105 12.72 20.92 9.73
CA GLY A 105 13.03 20.37 11.03
C GLY A 105 11.81 19.93 11.85
N ARG A 106 12.07 19.17 12.92
CA ARG A 106 11.03 18.66 13.83
C ARG A 106 10.38 19.77 14.64
N SER A 107 9.13 19.53 15.04
CA SER A 107 8.36 20.37 15.96
C SER A 107 7.65 19.50 16.99
N SER A 108 7.22 20.09 18.10
CA SER A 108 6.28 19.49 19.06
C SER A 108 4.90 20.12 18.98
N HIS A 109 4.69 21.08 18.07
CA HIS A 109 3.47 21.86 17.96
C HIS A 109 2.41 21.18 17.06
N CYS A 110 2.22 19.87 17.26
CA CYS A 110 1.13 19.09 16.68
C CYS A 110 0.28 18.50 17.82
N CYS A 111 -0.90 17.98 17.51
CA CYS A 111 -1.76 17.33 18.50
C CYS A 111 -2.56 16.22 17.82
N ASN A 112 -2.65 15.04 18.44
CA ASN A 112 -3.50 13.94 17.98
C ASN A 112 -3.35 13.62 16.48
N GLY A 113 -2.11 13.59 15.98
CA GLY A 113 -1.85 13.28 14.57
C GLY A 113 -2.08 14.43 13.58
N VAL A 114 -2.36 15.66 14.03
CA VAL A 114 -2.55 16.81 13.14
C VAL A 114 -1.65 17.99 13.50
N GLY A 115 -1.20 18.72 12.48
CA GLY A 115 -0.44 19.96 12.63
C GLY A 115 -1.32 21.11 13.13
N LYS A 116 -0.74 21.99 13.94
CA LYS A 116 -1.34 23.27 14.34
C LYS A 116 -0.78 24.38 13.43
N ASP A 117 -0.58 25.58 13.97
CA ASP A 117 0.00 26.70 13.24
C ASP A 117 1.46 26.41 12.82
N ASN A 118 1.74 26.57 11.53
CA ASN A 118 3.06 26.39 10.92
C ASN A 118 3.70 25.01 11.20
N THR A 119 2.89 23.98 11.42
CA THR A 119 3.34 22.60 11.54
C THR A 119 2.49 21.67 10.72
N VAL A 120 3.11 20.58 10.29
CA VAL A 120 2.46 19.48 9.61
C VAL A 120 2.78 18.19 10.34
N PHE A 121 1.76 17.38 10.61
CA PHE A 121 1.98 16.02 11.06
C PHE A 121 2.06 15.11 9.83
N ALA A 122 3.20 14.47 9.63
CA ALA A 122 3.51 13.71 8.44
C ALA A 122 3.20 12.22 8.61
N TYR A 123 2.66 11.63 7.55
CA TYR A 123 2.32 10.22 7.44
C TYR A 123 2.93 9.60 6.20
N ARG A 124 3.27 8.32 6.29
CA ARG A 124 3.59 7.44 5.15
C ARG A 124 2.51 6.37 5.03
N ILE A 125 1.99 6.20 3.82
CA ILE A 125 1.13 5.06 3.49
C ILE A 125 2.05 3.85 3.33
N LYS A 126 1.93 2.87 4.24
CA LYS A 126 2.56 1.56 4.12
C LYS A 126 1.76 0.78 3.08
N GLU A 127 2.30 0.70 1.88
CA GLU A 127 1.82 -0.30 0.94
C GLU A 127 2.27 -1.69 1.44
N PRO A 128 1.41 -2.72 1.44
CA PRO A 128 1.75 -4.07 1.92
C PRO A 128 2.80 -4.79 1.02
N MET A 129 3.38 -4.09 0.06
CA MET A 129 4.16 -4.61 -1.06
C MET A 129 5.42 -5.39 -0.66
N CYS A 130 6.00 -5.09 0.50
CA CYS A 130 7.24 -5.72 0.95
C CYS A 130 7.01 -6.88 1.94
N ASP A 131 5.84 -6.93 2.58
CA ASP A 131 5.55 -7.90 3.65
C ASP A 131 4.48 -8.94 3.24
N GLN A 132 3.62 -8.63 2.26
CA GLN A 132 2.55 -9.50 1.80
C GLN A 132 2.62 -9.68 0.29
N TYR A 133 3.27 -10.76 -0.13
CA TYR A 133 3.34 -11.23 -1.51
C TYR A 133 3.08 -12.73 -1.58
N MET A 134 2.59 -13.22 -2.72
CA MET A 134 2.62 -14.64 -3.05
C MET A 134 3.96 -14.97 -3.70
N THR A 135 4.59 -16.05 -3.27
CA THR A 135 5.78 -16.59 -3.93
C THR A 135 5.39 -17.24 -5.24
N PHE A 136 6.17 -16.97 -6.28
CA PHE A 136 6.04 -17.58 -7.60
C PHE A 136 7.36 -18.28 -7.94
N ASP A 137 7.38 -19.60 -7.76
CA ASP A 137 8.56 -20.47 -7.81
C ASP A 137 8.41 -21.67 -8.76
N ASP A 138 7.42 -21.61 -9.66
CA ASP A 138 7.23 -22.62 -10.70
C ASP A 138 8.32 -22.53 -11.78
N GLU A 139 9.22 -23.50 -11.81
CA GLU A 139 10.35 -23.55 -12.74
C GLU A 139 9.94 -23.62 -14.22
N THR A 140 8.75 -24.14 -14.51
CA THR A 140 8.23 -24.21 -15.89
C THR A 140 7.96 -22.82 -16.47
N ARG A 141 7.93 -21.78 -15.63
CA ARG A 141 7.73 -20.39 -16.04
C ARG A 141 9.03 -19.64 -16.30
N ALA A 142 10.18 -20.30 -16.21
CA ALA A 142 11.46 -19.69 -16.56
C ALA A 142 11.51 -19.35 -18.06
N GLN A 143 12.16 -18.23 -18.39
CA GLN A 143 12.29 -17.73 -19.77
C GLN A 143 12.91 -18.73 -20.77
N ASN A 144 13.70 -19.66 -20.27
CA ASN A 144 14.39 -20.68 -21.05
C ASN A 144 13.71 -22.06 -21.00
N TYR A 145 12.63 -22.21 -20.23
CA TYR A 145 11.87 -23.45 -20.22
C TYR A 145 11.03 -23.54 -21.49
N THR A 146 11.21 -24.62 -22.25
CA THR A 146 10.47 -24.86 -23.50
C THR A 146 9.44 -25.97 -23.33
N ASN A 147 8.21 -25.71 -23.74
CA ASN A 147 7.18 -26.75 -23.87
C ASN A 147 6.66 -26.76 -25.31
N ILE A 148 6.84 -27.87 -26.02
CA ILE A 148 6.37 -28.03 -27.40
C ILE A 148 5.10 -28.87 -27.51
N ASP A 149 4.82 -29.70 -26.50
CA ASP A 149 3.80 -30.75 -26.55
C ASP A 149 2.53 -30.39 -25.77
N GLY A 150 2.60 -29.39 -24.88
CA GLY A 150 1.51 -28.99 -23.99
C GLY A 150 1.25 -30.05 -22.89
N PRO A 151 0.19 -29.86 -22.07
CA PRO A 151 -0.71 -28.70 -22.02
C PRO A 151 0.00 -27.45 -21.50
N PHE A 152 -0.36 -26.29 -22.05
CA PHE A 152 0.21 -25.00 -21.66
C PHE A 152 -0.52 -24.38 -20.46
N LYS A 153 0.16 -23.53 -19.72
CA LYS A 153 -0.41 -22.73 -18.62
C LYS A 153 -0.99 -21.42 -19.13
N THR A 154 -1.99 -20.90 -18.40
CA THR A 154 -2.60 -19.59 -18.72
C THR A 154 -2.79 -18.76 -17.47
N ASP A 155 -2.79 -17.45 -17.67
CA ASP A 155 -2.96 -16.48 -16.59
C ASP A 155 -4.46 -16.16 -16.34
N ASN A 156 -5.39 -16.95 -16.90
CA ASN A 156 -6.84 -16.74 -16.78
C ASN A 156 -7.49 -17.57 -15.66
N ASN A 157 -8.20 -16.87 -14.76
CA ASN A 157 -8.81 -17.40 -13.52
C ASN A 157 -9.94 -18.42 -13.70
N GLY A 158 -10.34 -18.70 -14.95
CA GLY A 158 -11.33 -19.71 -15.31
C GLY A 158 -10.73 -21.04 -15.79
N SER A 159 -9.40 -21.19 -15.86
CA SER A 159 -8.75 -22.43 -16.30
C SER A 159 -8.27 -23.29 -15.13
N THR A 160 -8.27 -24.62 -15.29
CA THR A 160 -7.70 -25.56 -14.31
C THR A 160 -6.18 -25.45 -14.19
N ASN A 161 -5.52 -24.70 -15.09
CA ASN A 161 -4.08 -24.42 -15.11
C ASN A 161 -3.79 -22.94 -14.79
N HIS A 162 -4.63 -22.32 -13.96
CA HIS A 162 -4.48 -20.94 -13.59
C HIS A 162 -3.48 -20.75 -12.45
N MET A 163 -2.53 -19.83 -12.63
CA MET A 163 -1.46 -19.64 -11.66
C MET A 163 -1.57 -18.36 -10.81
N PHE A 164 -2.38 -17.38 -11.21
CA PHE A 164 -2.37 -16.06 -10.60
C PHE A 164 -3.67 -15.75 -9.86
N ALA A 165 -3.75 -15.89 -8.54
CA ALA A 165 -4.93 -15.59 -7.72
C ALA A 165 -5.48 -14.12 -7.73
N GLY A 166 -5.41 -13.38 -8.84
CA GLY A 166 -5.99 -12.06 -9.05
C GLY A 166 -4.98 -10.92 -8.90
N ASN A 167 -5.46 -9.76 -8.45
CA ASN A 167 -4.65 -8.55 -8.28
C ASN A 167 -3.86 -8.59 -6.96
N LEU A 168 -2.83 -9.43 -6.92
CA LEU A 168 -1.94 -9.60 -5.78
C LEU A 168 -0.50 -9.25 -6.14
N TRP A 169 0.33 -9.06 -5.12
CA TRP A 169 1.77 -8.93 -5.29
C TRP A 169 2.39 -10.32 -5.43
N TYR A 170 3.21 -10.50 -6.46
CA TYR A 170 3.93 -11.74 -6.73
C TYR A 170 5.44 -11.51 -6.65
N ARG A 171 6.14 -12.40 -5.96
CA ARG A 171 7.60 -12.40 -5.86
C ARG A 171 8.19 -13.60 -6.58
N PHE A 172 8.96 -13.34 -7.63
CA PHE A 172 9.69 -14.35 -8.37
C PHE A 172 10.90 -14.84 -7.56
N LEU A 173 10.99 -16.15 -7.34
CA LEU A 173 12.09 -16.77 -6.60
C LEU A 173 12.54 -18.08 -7.29
N GLY A 174 13.77 -18.49 -7.00
CA GLY A 174 14.27 -19.80 -7.40
C GLY A 174 14.47 -19.96 -8.92
N ASN A 175 14.20 -21.16 -9.42
CA ASN A 175 14.48 -21.56 -10.79
C ASN A 175 13.59 -20.89 -11.84
N THR A 176 12.48 -20.28 -11.42
CA THR A 176 11.60 -19.46 -12.27
C THR A 176 12.30 -18.20 -12.80
N GLY A 177 13.39 -17.79 -12.16
CA GLY A 177 14.03 -16.50 -12.35
C GLY A 177 13.63 -15.50 -11.26
N THR A 178 14.29 -14.35 -11.24
CA THR A 178 14.08 -13.31 -10.23
C THR A 178 13.29 -12.12 -10.75
N ALA A 179 12.96 -12.09 -12.05
CA ALA A 179 12.23 -11.01 -12.68
C ALA A 179 11.60 -11.46 -14.02
N ILE A 180 10.57 -10.74 -14.48
CA ILE A 180 9.97 -10.91 -15.81
C ILE A 180 10.99 -10.53 -16.88
N ALA A 181 11.07 -11.24 -18.01
CA ALA A 181 11.97 -10.88 -19.10
C ALA A 181 11.71 -9.45 -19.61
N THR A 182 12.77 -8.69 -19.89
CA THR A 182 12.71 -7.35 -20.53
C THR A 182 12.95 -7.41 -22.04
N THR A 183 13.26 -8.60 -22.54
CA THR A 183 13.46 -8.89 -23.96
C THR A 183 12.40 -9.86 -24.43
N CYS A 184 12.04 -9.78 -25.71
CA CYS A 184 11.09 -10.68 -26.34
C CYS A 184 11.49 -12.14 -26.11
N VAL A 185 10.61 -12.88 -25.43
CA VAL A 185 10.74 -14.33 -25.24
C VAL A 185 10.00 -15.00 -26.40
N PRO A 186 10.59 -15.96 -27.14
CA PRO A 186 9.90 -16.63 -28.23
C PRO A 186 8.66 -17.41 -27.77
N PRO A 187 7.68 -17.67 -28.65
CA PRO A 187 6.55 -18.56 -28.35
C PRO A 187 7.01 -19.93 -27.82
N ARG A 188 6.12 -20.63 -27.09
CA ARG A 188 6.38 -21.97 -26.52
C ARG A 188 7.48 -22.02 -25.44
N HIS A 189 7.73 -20.88 -24.82
CA HIS A 189 8.58 -20.77 -23.64
C HIS A 189 7.75 -20.41 -22.41
N CYS A 190 8.33 -20.54 -21.21
CA CYS A 190 7.66 -20.29 -19.93
C CYS A 190 6.34 -21.08 -19.78
N ASP A 191 6.28 -22.27 -20.37
CA ASP A 191 5.10 -23.13 -20.40
C ASP A 191 3.84 -22.46 -21.00
N ALA A 192 4.03 -21.52 -21.94
CA ALA A 192 2.97 -20.75 -22.56
C ALA A 192 3.03 -20.80 -24.10
N ILE A 193 1.87 -20.82 -24.76
CA ILE A 193 1.78 -20.72 -26.23
C ILE A 193 2.29 -19.35 -26.71
N LEU A 194 1.79 -18.30 -26.06
CA LEU A 194 2.17 -16.91 -26.28
C LEU A 194 2.83 -16.38 -25.02
N THR A 195 4.00 -15.78 -25.19
CA THR A 195 4.86 -15.27 -24.13
C THR A 195 4.73 -13.76 -24.00
N GLY A 196 4.97 -13.26 -22.80
CA GLY A 196 5.01 -11.83 -22.49
C GLY A 196 6.38 -11.41 -21.98
N TRP A 197 6.70 -10.14 -22.17
CA TRP A 197 7.89 -9.48 -21.64
C TRP A 197 7.56 -8.03 -21.33
N MET A 198 8.37 -7.39 -20.49
CA MET A 198 8.26 -5.96 -20.24
C MET A 198 8.96 -5.18 -21.34
N LYS A 199 8.35 -4.08 -21.78
CA LYS A 199 8.91 -3.21 -22.84
C LYS A 199 10.14 -2.43 -22.36
N ASP A 200 10.20 -2.09 -21.09
CA ASP A 200 11.21 -1.23 -20.47
C ASP A 200 11.95 -1.97 -19.34
N GLU A 201 13.01 -1.38 -18.79
CA GLU A 201 13.76 -1.95 -17.66
C GLU A 201 12.90 -2.09 -16.39
N HIS A 202 13.26 -3.03 -15.51
CA HIS A 202 12.62 -3.13 -14.19
C HIS A 202 12.89 -1.88 -13.35
N PRO A 203 11.89 -1.38 -12.58
CA PRO A 203 12.10 -0.28 -11.66
C PRO A 203 13.21 -0.59 -10.66
N ARG A 204 14.07 0.40 -10.42
CA ARG A 204 15.11 0.38 -9.40
C ARG A 204 14.56 1.00 -8.12
N VAL A 205 15.19 0.68 -6.99
CA VAL A 205 14.91 1.35 -5.72
C VAL A 205 15.10 2.87 -5.83
N THR A 206 16.07 3.31 -6.64
CA THR A 206 16.34 4.73 -6.91
C THR A 206 15.21 5.45 -7.63
N ASP A 207 14.31 4.71 -8.29
CA ASP A 207 13.20 5.29 -9.03
C ASP A 207 12.03 5.64 -8.10
N GLY A 208 12.13 5.29 -6.80
CA GLY A 208 11.13 5.59 -5.78
C GLY A 208 9.82 4.79 -5.92
N VAL A 209 9.77 3.83 -6.84
CA VAL A 209 8.60 3.00 -7.15
C VAL A 209 8.43 1.85 -6.16
N VAL A 210 9.53 1.32 -5.63
CA VAL A 210 9.56 0.22 -4.65
C VAL A 210 10.54 0.59 -3.54
N ASN A 211 10.07 0.64 -2.29
CA ASN A 211 10.86 0.95 -1.10
C ASN A 211 10.86 -0.21 -0.11
#